data_AF-A8MD58-F1
#
_entry.id   AF-A8MD58-F1
#
_cell.length_a   1.000
_cell.length_b   1.000
_cell.length_c   1.000
_cell.angle_alpha   90.00
_cell.angle_beta   90.00
_cell.angle_gamma   90.00
#
_symmetry.space_group_name_H-M   'P 1'
#
loop_
_entity.id
_entity.type
_entity.pdbx_description
1 polymer ?
#
loop_
_entity_poly.entity_id
_entity_poly.type
_entity_poly.pdbx_seq_one_letter_code
_entity_poly.pdbx_strand_id
1 'polypeptide(L)'
;MVMSLLYKSYIYVSVECDMNYDKYDYGGRKYVPCVFKLTRPIAQKVALVLRDYINRLLGEGNGVIDVMVVNDGELDMRIYTEVMRRGFTVGELVDRLMGLVEGYVYCA
;
A
#
# COMPACT_ATOMS: atom_id res chain seq x y z
N MET A 1 4.04 24.94 -4.58
CA MET A 1 4.56 23.56 -4.51
C MET A 1 3.49 22.65 -5.07
N VAL A 2 3.80 21.91 -6.14
CA VAL A 2 2.84 20.98 -6.76
C VAL A 2 2.81 19.73 -5.88
N MET A 3 1.71 19.49 -5.17
CA MET A 3 1.46 18.22 -4.50
C MET A 3 1.14 17.18 -5.56
N SER A 4 2.02 16.19 -5.76
CA SER A 4 1.71 15.03 -6.59
C SER A 4 1.10 13.98 -5.67
N LEU A 5 -0.22 13.97 -5.54
CA LEU A 5 -0.97 13.02 -4.74
C LEU A 5 -1.56 11.96 -5.66
N LEU A 6 -1.39 10.68 -5.32
CA LEU A 6 -2.18 9.60 -5.89
C LEU A 6 -3.33 9.30 -4.92
N TYR A 7 -4.56 9.59 -5.33
CA TYR A 7 -5.76 9.25 -4.56
C TYR A 7 -6.63 8.28 -5.35
N LYS A 8 -7.08 7.22 -4.68
CA LYS A 8 -8.04 6.26 -5.23
C LYS A 8 -9.06 5.86 -4.17
N SER A 9 -10.31 5.67 -4.58
CA SER A 9 -11.39 5.27 -3.67
C SER A 9 -12.29 4.24 -4.34
N TYR A 10 -12.47 3.11 -3.68
CA TYR A 10 -13.49 2.10 -3.95
C TYR A 10 -14.59 2.15 -2.87
N ILE A 11 -15.53 1.21 -2.89
CA ILE A 11 -16.68 1.23 -1.99
C ILE A 11 -16.21 0.98 -0.55
N TYR A 12 -15.27 0.06 -0.35
CA TYR A 12 -14.86 -0.37 0.98
C TYR A 12 -13.46 0.08 1.40
N VAL A 13 -12.66 0.60 0.47
CA VAL A 13 -11.30 1.10 0.74
C VAL A 13 -11.00 2.36 -0.04
N SER A 14 -10.29 3.29 0.58
CA SER A 14 -9.62 4.39 -0.10
C SER A 14 -8.13 4.41 0.23
N VAL A 15 -7.33 5.00 -0.65
CA VAL A 15 -5.89 5.14 -0.47
C VAL A 15 -5.43 6.52 -0.90
N GLU A 16 -4.52 7.07 -0.12
CA GLU A 16 -3.84 8.34 -0.36
C GLU A 16 -2.33 8.09 -0.33
N CYS A 17 -1.64 8.35 -1.44
CA CYS A 17 -0.18 8.28 -1.50
C CYS A 17 0.44 9.62 -1.89
N ASP A 18 1.52 10.03 -1.21
CA ASP A 18 2.32 11.18 -1.62
C ASP A 18 3.41 10.71 -2.59
N MET A 19 3.24 11.04 -3.87
CA MET A 19 4.17 10.66 -4.94
C MET A 19 5.46 11.48 -4.93
N ASN A 20 5.61 12.45 -4.03
CA ASN A 20 6.86 13.17 -3.80
C ASN A 20 7.81 12.33 -2.94
N TYR A 21 8.15 11.13 -3.42
CA TYR A 21 8.96 10.13 -2.71
C TYR A 21 10.38 10.61 -2.35
N ASP A 22 10.88 11.66 -2.99
CA ASP A 22 12.18 12.26 -2.66
C ASP A 22 12.24 12.81 -1.23
N LYS A 23 11.09 13.17 -0.64
CA LYS A 23 10.97 13.65 0.75
C LYS A 23 11.02 12.55 1.80
N TYR A 24 10.82 11.30 1.40
CA TYR A 24 10.63 10.18 2.31
C TYR A 24 11.79 9.20 2.20
N ASP A 25 12.50 9.00 3.30
CA ASP A 25 13.63 8.08 3.40
C ASP A 25 13.51 7.25 4.68
N TYR A 26 13.77 5.95 4.57
CA TYR A 26 13.89 5.07 5.72
C TYR A 26 15.06 4.10 5.49
N GLY A 27 16.08 4.18 6.33
CA GLY A 27 17.28 3.36 6.19
C GLY A 27 18.05 3.59 4.89
N GLY A 28 18.03 4.81 4.34
CA GLY A 28 18.69 5.15 3.07
C GLY A 28 17.91 4.71 1.82
N ARG A 29 16.67 4.25 2.00
CA ARG A 29 15.79 3.82 0.91
C ARG A 29 14.64 4.81 0.77
N LYS A 30 14.49 5.36 -0.43
CA LYS A 30 13.34 6.20 -0.79
C LYS A 30 12.07 5.39 -0.91
N TYR A 31 10.96 5.93 -0.42
CA TYR A 31 9.66 5.26 -0.48
C TYR A 31 8.52 6.23 -0.75
N VAL A 32 7.41 5.70 -1.24
CA VAL A 32 6.13 6.38 -1.33
C VAL A 32 5.30 5.99 -0.10
N PRO A 33 4.95 6.93 0.78
CA PRO A 33 3.98 6.67 1.84
C PRO A 33 2.58 6.59 1.25
N CYS A 34 1.81 5.59 1.67
CA CYS A 34 0.43 5.37 1.29
C CYS A 34 -0.40 5.04 2.53
N VAL A 35 -1.51 5.74 2.72
CA VAL A 35 -2.47 5.44 3.80
C VAL A 35 -3.71 4.80 3.20
N PHE A 36 -4.03 3.58 3.60
CA PHE A 36 -5.25 2.88 3.23
C PHE A 36 -6.28 3.03 4.35
N LYS A 37 -7.43 3.62 4.03
CA LYS A 37 -8.56 3.76 4.93
C LYS A 37 -9.62 2.74 4.55
N LEU A 38 -9.97 1.89 5.50
CA LEU A 38 -10.97 0.84 5.37
C LEU A 38 -12.28 1.29 5.98
N THR A 39 -13.38 0.93 5.34
CA THR A 39 -14.74 1.17 5.87
C THR A 39 -15.11 0.24 7.02
N ARG A 40 -14.46 -0.92 7.13
CA ARG A 40 -14.68 -1.92 8.18
C ARG A 40 -13.46 -2.03 9.10
N PRO A 41 -13.65 -2.29 10.41
CA PRO A 41 -12.57 -2.39 11.39
C PRO A 41 -11.85 -3.76 11.31
N ILE A 42 -11.25 -4.08 10.16
CA ILE A 42 -10.59 -5.37 9.89
C ILE A 42 -9.15 -5.22 9.39
N ALA A 43 -8.52 -4.05 9.63
CA ALA A 43 -7.17 -3.74 9.18
C ALA A 43 -6.14 -4.82 9.57
N GLN A 44 -6.24 -5.38 10.78
CA GLN A 44 -5.32 -6.45 11.21
C GLN A 44 -5.36 -7.69 10.30
N LYS A 45 -6.57 -8.12 9.89
CA LYS A 45 -6.76 -9.26 8.98
C LYS A 45 -6.31 -8.90 7.56
N VAL A 46 -6.68 -7.72 7.11
CA VAL A 46 -6.30 -7.21 5.78
C VAL A 46 -4.79 -7.09 5.64
N ALA A 47 -4.08 -6.63 6.68
CA ALA A 47 -2.63 -6.53 6.69
C ALA A 47 -1.94 -7.88 6.49
N LEU A 48 -2.46 -8.95 7.10
CA LEU A 48 -1.92 -10.31 6.91
C LEU A 48 -2.09 -10.77 5.46
N VAL A 49 -3.27 -10.57 4.88
CA VAL A 49 -3.58 -10.93 3.48
C VAL A 49 -2.71 -10.12 2.51
N LEU A 50 -2.55 -8.82 2.76
CA LEU A 50 -1.68 -7.97 1.95
C LEU A 50 -0.23 -8.42 1.99
N ARG A 51 0.31 -8.73 3.18
CA ARG A 51 1.70 -9.21 3.32
C ARG A 51 1.91 -10.52 2.56
N ASP A 52 0.99 -11.48 2.69
CA ASP A 52 1.07 -12.76 1.94
C ASP A 52 1.01 -12.53 0.43
N TYR A 53 0.07 -11.69 -0.05
CA TYR A 53 -0.04 -11.37 -1.47
C TYR A 53 1.21 -10.66 -2.03
N ILE A 54 1.74 -9.68 -1.30
CA ILE A 54 2.96 -8.95 -1.68
C ILE A 54 4.14 -9.90 -1.80
N ASN A 55 4.32 -10.81 -0.83
CA ASN A 55 5.39 -11.79 -0.85
C ASN A 55 5.28 -12.72 -2.07
N ARG A 56 4.06 -13.13 -2.46
CA ARG A 56 3.84 -13.93 -3.68
C ARG A 56 4.08 -13.13 -4.96
N LEU A 57 3.66 -11.87 -5.00
CA LEU A 57 3.77 -11.01 -6.17
C LEU A 57 5.24 -10.62 -6.46
N LEU A 58 6.02 -10.35 -5.42
CA LEU A 58 7.38 -9.78 -5.53
C LEU A 58 8.48 -10.79 -5.15
N GLY A 59 8.11 -12.03 -4.83
CA GLY A 59 9.01 -13.08 -4.34
C GLY A 59 9.35 -12.92 -2.86
N GLU A 60 9.57 -14.05 -2.17
CA GLU A 60 9.86 -14.09 -0.73
C GLU A 60 11.08 -13.21 -0.37
N GLY A 61 10.95 -12.43 0.70
CA GLY A 61 12.08 -11.81 1.40
C GLY A 61 12.48 -10.37 1.01
N ASN A 62 11.70 -9.67 0.17
CA ASN A 62 12.25 -8.45 -0.46
C ASN A 62 11.97 -7.10 0.18
N GLY A 63 11.19 -6.97 1.26
CA GLY A 63 11.10 -5.71 2.04
C GLY A 63 10.89 -4.43 1.22
N VAL A 64 10.28 -4.55 0.04
CA VAL A 64 10.03 -3.44 -0.90
C VAL A 64 8.67 -2.80 -0.67
N ILE A 65 7.83 -3.42 0.16
CA ILE A 65 6.61 -2.84 0.67
C ILE A 65 6.51 -3.21 2.15
N ASP A 66 6.48 -2.21 3.03
CA ASP A 66 6.13 -2.40 4.42
C ASP A 66 4.64 -2.13 4.62
N VAL A 67 3.97 -2.98 5.40
CA VAL A 67 2.54 -2.82 5.75
C VAL A 67 2.45 -2.75 7.27
N MET A 68 1.91 -1.66 7.79
CA MET A 68 1.73 -1.38 9.21
C MET A 68 0.26 -1.12 9.50
N VAL A 69 -0.24 -1.67 10.61
CA VAL A 69 -1.59 -1.36 11.09
C VAL A 69 -1.48 -0.13 11.98
N VAL A 70 -2.20 0.94 11.62
CA VAL A 70 -2.27 2.16 12.44
C VAL A 70 -3.38 2.02 13.48
N ASN A 71 -4.56 1.57 13.04
CA ASN A 71 -5.72 1.23 13.85
C ASN A 71 -6.60 0.22 13.10
N ASP A 72 -7.73 -0.19 13.65
CA ASP A 72 -8.58 -1.23 13.04
C ASP A 72 -9.19 -0.83 11.68
N GLY A 73 -9.24 0.46 11.34
CA GLY A 73 -9.73 0.96 10.05
C GLY A 73 -8.64 1.53 9.14
N GLU A 74 -7.36 1.46 9.52
CA GLU A 74 -6.30 2.17 8.79
C GLU A 74 -4.99 1.39 8.72
N LEU A 75 -4.41 1.35 7.53
CA LEU A 75 -3.09 0.78 7.26
C LEU A 75 -2.17 1.86 6.70
N ASP A 76 -0.96 1.92 7.25
CA ASP A 76 0.16 2.66 6.65
C ASP A 76 0.97 1.69 5.80
N MET A 77 1.32 2.10 4.59
CA MET A 77 2.07 1.32 3.64
C MET A 77 3.21 2.13 3.06
N ARG A 78 4.41 1.57 3.11
CA ARG A 78 5.61 2.20 2.54
C ARG A 78 6.04 1.42 1.32
N ILE A 79 5.84 1.98 0.14
CA ILE A 79 6.21 1.36 -1.13
C ILE A 79 7.58 1.89 -1.52
N TYR A 80 8.62 1.09 -1.34
CA TYR A 80 9.97 1.53 -1.66
C TYR A 80 10.21 1.58 -3.17
N THR A 81 11.01 2.56 -3.58
CA THR A 81 11.28 2.86 -5.00
C THR A 81 11.93 1.70 -5.76
N GLU A 82 12.53 0.71 -5.09
CA GLU A 82 13.06 -0.48 -5.77
C GLU A 82 11.96 -1.31 -6.46
N VAL A 83 10.69 -1.15 -6.09
CA VAL A 83 9.58 -1.79 -6.82
C VAL A 83 9.49 -1.26 -8.26
N MET A 84 9.85 0.00 -8.49
CA MET A 84 9.84 0.61 -9.83
C MET A 84 10.96 0.06 -10.71
N ARG A 85 12.09 -0.34 -10.12
CA ARG A 85 13.17 -1.05 -10.84
C ARG A 85 12.74 -2.44 -11.33
N ARG A 86 11.63 -2.97 -10.81
CA ARG A 86 11.04 -4.26 -11.21
C ARG A 86 9.96 -4.11 -12.28
N GLY A 87 9.76 -2.90 -12.81
CA GLY A 87 8.79 -2.61 -13.87
C GLY A 87 7.37 -2.34 -13.36
N PHE A 88 7.16 -2.16 -12.06
CA PHE A 88 5.85 -1.77 -11.52
C PHE A 88 5.80 -0.25 -11.29
N THR A 89 4.75 0.41 -11.77
CA THR A 89 4.43 1.73 -11.25
C THR A 89 3.75 1.63 -9.89
N VAL A 90 3.89 2.66 -9.05
CA VAL A 90 3.19 2.75 -7.77
C VAL A 90 1.68 2.71 -7.98
N GLY A 91 1.18 3.37 -9.03
CA GLY A 91 -0.24 3.41 -9.37
C GLY A 91 -0.83 2.02 -9.64
N GLU A 92 -0.14 1.20 -10.44
CA GLU A 92 -0.57 -0.18 -10.76
C GLU A 92 -0.50 -1.09 -9.55
N LEU A 93 0.55 -0.96 -8.72
CA LEU A 93 0.68 -1.72 -7.50
C LEU A 93 -0.46 -1.40 -6.53
N VAL A 94 -0.76 -0.11 -6.34
CA VAL A 94 -1.87 0.35 -5.51
C VAL A 94 -3.20 -0.18 -6.05
N ASP A 95 -3.45 -0.19 -7.36
CA ASP A 95 -4.68 -0.76 -7.94
C ASP A 95 -4.86 -2.24 -7.58
N ARG A 96 -3.79 -3.03 -7.70
CA ARG A 96 -3.84 -4.47 -7.37
C ARG A 96 -4.11 -4.69 -5.90
N LEU A 97 -3.46 -3.92 -5.03
CA LEU A 97 -3.64 -4.03 -3.58
C LEU A 97 -5.05 -3.58 -3.17
N MET A 98 -5.55 -2.48 -3.72
CA MET A 98 -6.93 -2.03 -3.48
C MET A 98 -7.95 -3.07 -3.93
N GLY A 99 -7.78 -3.68 -5.10
CA GLY A 99 -8.68 -4.73 -5.59
C GLY A 99 -8.74 -5.94 -4.66
N LEU A 100 -7.59 -6.35 -4.12
CA LEU A 100 -7.53 -7.42 -3.12
C LEU A 100 -8.23 -7.03 -1.81
N VAL A 101 -7.97 -5.82 -1.30
CA VAL A 101 -8.59 -5.31 -0.08
C VAL A 101 -10.10 -5.23 -0.25
N GLU A 102 -10.58 -4.65 -1.35
CA GLU A 102 -12.00 -4.54 -1.67
C GLU A 102 -12.69 -5.91 -1.68
N GLY A 103 -12.10 -6.89 -2.37
CA GLY A 103 -12.62 -8.25 -2.42
C GLY A 103 -12.63 -8.94 -1.05
N TYR A 104 -11.60 -8.70 -0.23
CA TYR A 104 -11.54 -9.25 1.13
C TYR A 104 -12.59 -8.61 2.05
N VAL A 105 -12.73 -7.28 2.02
CA VAL A 105 -13.70 -6.55 2.85
C VAL A 105 -15.14 -6.87 2.43
N TYR A 106 -15.39 -7.14 1.15
CA TYR A 106 -16.70 -7.58 0.66
C TYR A 106 -17.12 -8.95 1.20
N CYS A 107 -16.16 -9.89 1.32
CA CYS A 107 -16.41 -11.27 1.75
C CYS A 107 -16.36 -11.47 3.28
N ALA A 108 -15.75 -10.56 4.02
CA ALA A 108 -15.56 -10.63 5.48
C ALA A 108 -16.73 -10.00 6.24
#